data_AF-A0A2G5TRF2-F1
#
_entry.id   AF-A0A2G5TRF2-F1
#
_cell.length_a   1.000
_cell.length_b   1.000
_cell.length_c   1.000
_cell.angle_alpha   90.00
_cell.angle_beta   90.00
_cell.angle_gamma   90.00
#
_symmetry.space_group_name_H-M   'P 1'
#
loop_
_entity.id
_entity.type
_entity.pdbx_description
1 polymer ?
#
loop_
_entity_poly.entity_id
_entity_poly.type
_entity_poly.pdbx_seq_one_letter_code
_entity_poly.pdbx_strand_id
1 'polypeptide(L)'
;MVYHEELKWAHPDHHDEIMKSSNGGAEPIQVQSAIHTSRIEESRITSHYGTELVYVTFYTYEDRKLVRMVLDERYAFEELLQKANELLPLGRWRLFCGTDTHVSSEFKNSRQVWDAIKQTSYYGIRYLEVRLIKIGESARCDGCYREIFGSRYKCTECADFDLCGVCEMGPIHSFHKLIKI
;
A
#
# COMPACT_ATOMS: atom_id res chain seq x y z
N MET A 1 -6.37 -33.47 -10.50
CA MET A 1 -7.17 -32.74 -9.49
C MET A 1 -6.20 -31.87 -8.69
N VAL A 2 -6.61 -30.68 -8.30
CA VAL A 2 -5.75 -29.62 -7.73
C VAL A 2 -5.83 -29.65 -6.22
N TYR A 3 -4.70 -29.48 -5.52
CA TYR A 3 -4.69 -28.97 -4.15
C TYR A 3 -3.53 -27.97 -3.99
N HIS A 4 -3.89 -26.72 -3.68
CA HIS A 4 -2.97 -25.61 -3.42
C HIS A 4 -2.58 -25.57 -1.94
N GLU A 5 -1.28 -25.58 -1.68
CA GLU A 5 -0.55 -24.53 -0.93
C GLU A 5 -1.33 -23.67 0.10
N GLU A 6 -1.10 -23.93 1.40
CA GLU A 6 -1.30 -22.96 2.49
C GLU A 6 0.05 -22.49 3.06
N LEU A 7 0.61 -21.40 2.53
CA LEU A 7 1.71 -20.68 3.20
C LEU A 7 1.13 -19.60 4.15
N LYS A 8 0.99 -19.96 5.43
CA LYS A 8 0.64 -19.04 6.51
C LYS A 8 1.86 -18.21 6.90
N TRP A 9 1.87 -16.91 6.61
CA TRP A 9 2.92 -15.98 7.06
C TRP A 9 2.36 -14.75 7.81
N ALA A 10 3.14 -14.33 8.82
CA ALA A 10 2.70 -13.57 9.99
C ALA A 10 2.63 -12.04 9.80
N HIS A 11 2.44 -11.31 10.90
CA HIS A 11 2.35 -9.85 10.96
C HIS A 11 3.74 -9.19 11.04
N PRO A 12 3.94 -7.94 10.58
CA PRO A 12 5.29 -7.36 10.43
C PRO A 12 6.07 -7.03 11.72
N ASP A 13 5.42 -6.96 12.88
CA ASP A 13 6.02 -6.45 14.13
C ASP A 13 6.94 -7.44 14.88
N HIS A 14 7.40 -8.51 14.22
CA HIS A 14 8.15 -9.60 14.87
C HIS A 14 9.49 -9.95 14.19
N HIS A 15 10.04 -9.04 13.37
CA HIS A 15 11.26 -9.29 12.60
C HIS A 15 12.58 -9.10 13.37
N ASP A 16 12.58 -8.47 14.55
CA ASP A 16 13.80 -8.11 15.29
C ASP A 16 14.30 -9.19 16.28
N GLU A 17 13.49 -10.19 16.66
CA GLU A 17 13.92 -11.22 17.62
C GLU A 17 14.65 -12.42 16.99
N ILE A 18 14.59 -12.61 15.66
CA ILE A 18 15.15 -13.78 14.96
C ILE A 18 16.55 -13.51 14.37
N MET A 19 17.38 -12.71 15.05
CA MET A 19 18.80 -12.51 14.70
C MET A 19 19.73 -12.46 15.94
N LYS A 20 19.39 -13.16 17.03
CA LYS A 20 20.25 -13.34 18.23
C LYS A 20 20.80 -14.75 18.44
N SER A 21 21.19 -15.44 17.36
CA SER A 21 22.06 -16.63 17.48
C SER A 21 22.84 -16.95 16.20
N SER A 22 24.05 -16.40 16.06
CA SER A 22 25.26 -17.09 15.56
C SER A 22 26.45 -16.13 15.48
N ASN A 23 27.52 -16.42 16.22
CA ASN A 23 28.83 -15.77 16.04
C ASN A 23 29.50 -16.26 14.75
N GLY A 24 30.27 -15.38 14.09
CA GLY A 24 31.16 -15.75 12.99
C GLY A 24 31.62 -14.52 12.21
N GLY A 25 32.79 -13.97 12.56
CA GLY A 25 33.28 -12.73 11.95
C GLY A 25 34.09 -12.92 10.67
N ALA A 26 34.07 -11.90 9.81
CA ALA A 26 35.13 -11.56 8.86
C ALA A 26 34.91 -10.11 8.38
N GLU A 27 35.94 -9.26 8.44
CA GLU A 27 35.96 -7.99 7.68
C GLU A 27 36.20 -8.27 6.18
N PRO A 28 35.87 -7.32 5.29
CA PRO A 28 36.98 -6.74 4.54
C PRO A 28 36.87 -5.26 4.10
N ILE A 29 37.97 -4.53 4.36
CA ILE A 29 38.78 -3.75 3.38
C ILE A 29 38.15 -2.52 2.67
N GLN A 30 38.78 -1.35 2.89
CA GLN A 30 38.65 -0.13 2.06
C GLN A 30 39.47 -0.22 0.77
N VAL A 31 38.99 0.41 -0.33
CA VAL A 31 39.81 0.77 -1.50
C VAL A 31 39.43 2.18 -2.00
N GLN A 32 40.41 2.98 -2.42
CA GLN A 32 40.26 4.40 -2.78
C GLN A 32 40.35 4.68 -4.31
N SER A 33 39.46 5.55 -4.79
CA SER A 33 39.61 6.64 -5.80
C SER A 33 40.27 6.50 -7.20
N ALA A 34 39.80 7.39 -8.11
CA ALA A 34 40.34 7.80 -9.44
C ALA A 34 40.10 6.81 -10.61
N ILE A 35 39.97 7.21 -11.90
CA ILE A 35 40.59 8.31 -12.66
C ILE A 35 39.63 8.95 -13.72
N HIS A 36 39.95 10.18 -14.16
CA HIS A 36 39.52 10.96 -15.35
C HIS A 36 39.41 10.19 -16.72
N THR A 37 38.85 10.65 -17.87
CA THR A 37 38.01 11.78 -18.41
C THR A 37 37.76 11.51 -19.93
N SER A 38 36.92 12.16 -20.76
CA SER A 38 35.65 12.94 -20.68
C SER A 38 35.30 13.51 -22.08
N ARG A 39 34.06 13.98 -22.34
CA ARG A 39 33.62 14.86 -23.49
C ARG A 39 33.58 14.16 -24.89
N ILE A 40 32.65 14.40 -25.84
CA ILE A 40 31.59 15.41 -26.10
C ILE A 40 30.29 14.76 -26.68
N GLU A 41 29.15 15.40 -26.36
CA GLU A 41 27.81 15.45 -26.99
C GLU A 41 27.38 14.52 -28.15
N GLU A 42 26.16 13.96 -28.02
CA GLU A 42 25.15 14.11 -29.08
C GLU A 42 23.74 14.26 -28.50
N SER A 43 22.89 15.04 -29.15
CA SER A 43 21.65 15.57 -28.60
C SER A 43 20.44 14.65 -28.78
N ARG A 44 19.88 14.18 -27.66
CA ARG A 44 18.48 13.77 -27.56
C ARG A 44 17.89 14.34 -26.29
N ILE A 45 16.75 15.01 -26.38
CA ILE A 45 15.91 15.27 -25.20
C ILE A 45 15.18 13.96 -24.88
N THR A 46 15.93 12.98 -24.35
CA THR A 46 15.33 11.83 -23.68
C THR A 46 14.88 12.32 -22.32
N SER A 47 13.59 12.56 -22.17
CA SER A 47 12.99 12.78 -20.85
C SER A 47 13.35 11.59 -19.95
N HIS A 48 14.11 11.84 -18.88
CA HIS A 48 14.68 10.82 -17.98
C HIS A 48 13.61 10.19 -17.06
N TYR A 49 12.54 9.65 -17.61
CA TYR A 49 11.53 8.90 -16.85
C TYR A 49 12.05 7.50 -16.55
N GLY A 50 11.98 7.09 -15.28
CA GLY A 50 12.47 5.80 -14.81
C GLY A 50 11.47 4.66 -15.01
N THR A 51 12.00 3.44 -15.07
CA THR A 51 11.24 2.21 -14.79
C THR A 51 11.88 1.47 -13.64
N GLU A 52 11.09 0.96 -12.70
CA GLU A 52 11.61 0.37 -11.45
C GLU A 52 10.82 -0.87 -11.03
N LEU A 53 11.52 -1.87 -10.47
CA LEU A 53 10.90 -3.04 -9.85
C LEU A 53 10.44 -2.70 -8.43
N VAL A 54 9.13 -2.81 -8.19
CA VAL A 54 8.47 -2.44 -6.92
C VAL A 54 7.63 -3.62 -6.41
N TYR A 55 7.76 -3.88 -5.11
CA TYR A 55 6.90 -4.82 -4.38
C TYR A 55 5.66 -4.08 -3.86
N VAL A 56 4.52 -4.29 -4.50
CA VAL A 56 3.28 -3.58 -4.21
C VAL A 56 2.37 -4.46 -3.35
N THR A 57 2.01 -3.98 -2.16
CA THR A 57 0.97 -4.59 -1.32
C THR A 57 -0.33 -3.84 -1.51
N PHE A 58 -1.30 -4.48 -2.15
CA PHE A 58 -2.67 -4.01 -2.24
C PHE A 58 -3.45 -4.46 -1.00
N TYR A 59 -4.10 -3.52 -0.30
CA TYR A 59 -4.95 -3.80 0.85
C TYR A 59 -6.42 -3.53 0.52
N THR A 60 -7.30 -4.48 0.81
CA THR A 60 -8.77 -4.28 0.92
C THR A 60 -9.20 -4.40 2.39
N TYR A 61 -10.48 -4.22 2.69
CA TYR A 61 -10.97 -4.40 4.07
C TYR A 61 -11.01 -5.88 4.52
N GLU A 62 -10.91 -6.84 3.59
CA GLU A 62 -10.99 -8.29 3.85
C GLU A 62 -9.63 -9.00 3.70
N ASP A 63 -8.77 -8.50 2.81
CA ASP A 63 -7.64 -9.25 2.26
C ASP A 63 -6.46 -8.33 1.89
N ARG A 64 -5.27 -8.90 1.74
CA ARG A 64 -4.06 -8.23 1.25
C ARG A 64 -3.39 -9.06 0.17
N LYS A 65 -2.97 -8.41 -0.93
CA LYS A 65 -2.26 -9.05 -2.05
C LYS A 65 -0.92 -8.36 -2.29
N LEU A 66 0.16 -9.08 -2.01
CA LEU A 66 1.52 -8.67 -2.37
C LEU A 66 1.84 -9.17 -3.78
N VAL A 67 2.25 -8.27 -4.66
CA VAL A 67 2.71 -8.58 -6.03
C VAL A 67 3.97 -7.82 -6.39
N ARG A 68 4.81 -8.42 -7.22
CA ARG A 68 5.93 -7.72 -7.88
C ARG A 68 5.43 -7.05 -9.15
N MET A 69 5.79 -5.79 -9.35
CA MET A 69 5.44 -5.00 -10.53
C MET A 69 6.67 -4.25 -11.03
N VAL A 70 6.83 -4.12 -12.34
CA VAL A 70 7.68 -3.06 -12.92
C VAL A 70 6.74 -1.89 -13.18
N LEU A 71 7.09 -0.71 -12.69
CA LEU A 71 6.32 0.52 -12.88
C LEU A 71 7.12 1.51 -13.74
N ASP A 72 6.46 2.20 -14.68
CA ASP A 72 6.99 3.38 -15.40
C ASP A 72 6.51 4.66 -14.71
N GLU A 73 7.41 5.62 -14.46
CA GLU A 73 7.10 6.88 -13.78
C GLU A 73 5.88 7.63 -14.37
N ARG A 74 5.64 7.48 -15.67
CA ARG A 74 4.51 8.13 -16.37
C ARG A 74 3.20 7.37 -16.25
N TYR A 75 3.24 6.05 -16.07
CA TYR A 75 2.08 5.16 -16.15
C TYR A 75 1.80 4.36 -14.88
N ALA A 76 2.58 4.58 -13.81
CA ALA A 76 2.49 3.85 -12.55
C ALA A 76 1.07 3.84 -11.95
N PHE A 77 0.26 4.88 -12.14
CA PHE A 77 -1.13 4.89 -11.67
C PHE A 77 -2.02 3.95 -12.47
N GLU A 78 -1.94 4.01 -13.80
CA GLU A 78 -2.66 3.13 -14.72
C GLU A 78 -2.25 1.66 -14.52
N GLU A 79 -0.96 1.40 -14.34
CA GLU A 79 -0.41 0.05 -14.08
C GLU A 79 -0.90 -0.52 -12.75
N LEU A 80 -0.91 0.28 -11.67
CA LEU A 80 -1.50 -0.12 -10.39
C LEU A 80 -3.00 -0.39 -10.51
N LEU A 81 -3.75 0.48 -11.18
CA LEU A 81 -5.20 0.33 -11.35
C LEU A 81 -5.52 -0.91 -12.19
N GLN A 82 -4.78 -1.16 -13.28
CA GLN A 82 -4.89 -2.39 -14.05
C GLN A 82 -4.64 -3.61 -13.17
N LYS A 83 -3.54 -3.63 -12.38
CA LYS A 83 -3.23 -4.76 -11.52
C LYS A 83 -4.29 -4.98 -10.43
N ALA A 84 -4.84 -3.92 -9.85
CA ALA A 84 -5.95 -4.00 -8.90
C ALA A 84 -7.20 -4.65 -9.54
N ASN A 85 -7.55 -4.25 -10.78
CA ASN A 85 -8.67 -4.86 -11.51
C ASN A 85 -8.42 -6.32 -11.90
N GLU A 86 -7.18 -6.71 -12.22
CA GLU A 86 -6.80 -8.10 -12.51
C GLU A 86 -6.86 -9.00 -11.27
N LEU A 87 -6.38 -8.51 -10.12
CA LEU A 87 -6.36 -9.26 -8.86
C LEU A 87 -7.75 -9.32 -8.19
N LEU A 88 -8.56 -8.28 -8.38
CA LEU A 88 -9.84 -8.06 -7.68
C LEU A 88 -10.90 -7.54 -8.68
N PRO A 89 -11.40 -8.37 -9.61
CA PRO A 89 -12.25 -7.94 -10.72
C PRO A 89 -13.69 -7.54 -10.33
N LEU A 90 -14.09 -7.77 -9.08
CA LEU A 90 -15.45 -7.50 -8.58
C LEU A 90 -15.65 -6.05 -8.07
N GLY A 91 -14.70 -5.16 -8.32
CA GLY A 91 -14.75 -3.76 -7.89
C GLY A 91 -14.29 -2.78 -8.96
N ARG A 92 -14.70 -1.52 -8.80
CA ARG A 92 -14.05 -0.35 -9.41
C ARG A 92 -13.31 0.37 -8.30
N TRP A 93 -12.01 0.60 -8.45
CA TRP A 93 -11.15 0.97 -7.32
C TRP A 93 -10.72 2.45 -7.36
N ARG A 94 -10.77 3.10 -6.20
CA ARG A 94 -9.97 4.28 -5.85
C ARG A 94 -8.72 3.79 -5.13
N LEU A 95 -7.56 4.33 -5.49
CA LEU A 95 -6.26 3.92 -4.98
C LEU A 95 -5.73 4.99 -4.02
N PHE A 96 -5.27 4.60 -2.84
CA PHE A 96 -4.74 5.50 -1.82
C PHE A 96 -3.36 5.05 -1.34
N CYS A 97 -2.50 6.01 -1.02
CA CYS A 97 -1.27 5.76 -0.27
C CYS A 97 -1.63 5.36 1.17
N GLY A 98 -1.31 4.12 1.56
CA GLY A 98 -1.55 3.67 2.93
C GLY A 98 -1.70 2.18 3.15
N THR A 99 -1.85 1.83 4.41
CA THR A 99 -2.12 0.47 4.92
C THR A 99 -3.61 0.27 5.16
N ASP A 100 -3.98 -0.80 5.86
CA ASP A 100 -5.32 -1.05 6.36
C ASP A 100 -5.77 -0.10 7.48
N THR A 101 -4.81 0.36 8.28
CA THR A 101 -4.96 1.14 9.51
C THR A 101 -4.68 2.64 9.32
N HIS A 102 -3.90 3.01 8.29
CA HIS A 102 -3.58 4.40 7.98
C HIS A 102 -3.75 4.69 6.48
N VAL A 103 -4.75 5.49 6.14
CA VAL A 103 -5.00 6.00 4.78
C VAL A 103 -4.60 7.46 4.74
N SER A 104 -3.64 7.85 3.89
CA SER A 104 -3.12 9.21 3.83
C SER A 104 -3.81 10.07 2.76
N SER A 105 -3.75 9.65 1.49
CA SER A 105 -4.19 10.45 0.35
C SER A 105 -4.48 9.59 -0.86
N GLU A 106 -5.51 9.99 -1.62
CA GLU A 106 -5.89 9.37 -2.89
C GLU A 106 -4.85 9.70 -3.97
N PHE A 107 -4.39 8.68 -4.69
CA PHE A 107 -3.59 8.84 -5.88
C PHE A 107 -4.48 9.33 -7.03
N LYS A 108 -4.05 10.40 -7.70
CA LYS A 108 -4.77 11.01 -8.83
C LYS A 108 -3.97 10.98 -10.14
N ASN A 109 -2.70 10.59 -10.08
CA ASN A 109 -1.80 10.48 -11.22
C ASN A 109 -0.55 9.66 -10.85
N SER A 110 0.18 9.22 -11.88
CA SER A 110 1.40 8.40 -11.76
C SER A 110 2.52 9.07 -10.97
N ARG A 111 2.63 10.40 -10.99
CA ARG A 111 3.67 11.11 -10.24
C ARG A 111 3.50 10.95 -8.73
N GLN A 112 2.27 11.07 -8.22
CA GLN A 112 1.99 10.81 -6.80
C GLN A 112 2.27 9.36 -6.39
N VAL A 113 2.03 8.40 -7.29
CA VAL A 113 2.38 6.99 -7.07
C VAL A 113 3.90 6.83 -6.98
N TRP A 114 4.63 7.43 -7.93
CA TRP A 114 6.09 7.36 -8.00
C TRP A 114 6.77 7.97 -6.77
N ASP A 115 6.33 9.17 -6.36
CA ASP A 115 6.82 9.86 -5.17
C ASP A 115 6.48 9.13 -3.85
N ALA A 116 5.55 8.17 -3.87
CA ALA A 116 5.19 7.34 -2.72
C ALA A 116 5.95 6.00 -2.63
N ILE A 117 6.78 5.66 -3.62
CA ILE A 117 7.59 4.43 -3.59
C ILE A 117 8.65 4.55 -2.49
N LYS A 118 8.60 3.64 -1.52
CA LYS A 118 9.53 3.56 -0.39
C LYS A 118 10.69 2.63 -0.74
N GLN A 119 11.82 2.76 -0.04
CA GLN A 119 12.98 1.87 -0.18
C GLN A 119 13.44 1.37 1.19
N THR A 120 13.76 0.07 1.31
CA THR A 120 14.35 -0.51 2.53
C THR A 120 15.82 -0.10 2.64
N SER A 121 16.26 0.29 3.84
CA SER A 121 17.65 0.71 4.11
C SER A 121 18.70 -0.38 3.87
N TYR A 122 18.39 -1.65 4.15
CA TYR A 122 19.39 -2.73 4.12
C TYR A 122 19.61 -3.34 2.73
N TYR A 123 18.53 -3.77 2.06
CA TYR A 123 18.61 -4.45 0.75
C TYR A 123 18.30 -3.54 -0.46
N GLY A 124 17.97 -2.26 -0.23
CA GLY A 124 17.56 -1.35 -1.30
C GLY A 124 16.25 -1.76 -2.01
N ILE A 125 15.47 -2.69 -1.45
CA ILE A 125 14.21 -3.17 -2.02
C ILE A 125 13.20 -2.03 -2.06
N ARG A 126 12.61 -1.77 -3.22
CA ARG A 126 11.53 -0.78 -3.35
C ARG A 126 10.16 -1.41 -3.15
N TYR A 127 9.31 -0.73 -2.41
CA TYR A 127 7.97 -1.21 -2.05
C TYR A 127 6.95 -0.08 -2.00
N LEU A 128 5.68 -0.44 -2.16
CA LEU A 128 4.56 0.49 -2.11
C LEU A 128 3.34 -0.17 -1.43
N GLU A 129 2.65 0.60 -0.59
CA GLU A 129 1.45 0.17 0.12
C GLU A 129 0.25 0.94 -0.43
N VAL A 130 -0.67 0.19 -1.05
CA VAL A 130 -1.81 0.76 -1.79
C VAL A 130 -3.10 0.26 -1.16
N ARG A 131 -3.84 1.15 -0.51
CA ARG A 131 -5.20 0.87 -0.04
C ARG A 131 -6.18 1.02 -1.19
N LEU A 132 -6.94 -0.04 -1.47
CA LEU A 132 -8.00 -0.08 -2.46
C LEU A 132 -9.35 0.16 -1.78
N ILE A 133 -10.11 1.14 -2.27
CA ILE A 133 -11.46 1.45 -1.82
C ILE A 133 -12.41 1.36 -3.01
N LYS A 134 -13.48 0.58 -2.87
CA LYS A 134 -14.43 0.34 -3.96
C LYS A 134 -15.38 1.52 -4.11
N ILE A 135 -15.53 2.00 -5.35
CA ILE A 135 -16.44 3.10 -5.70
C ILE A 135 -17.87 2.64 -5.42
N GLY A 136 -18.56 3.38 -4.55
CA GLY A 136 -19.92 3.09 -4.10
C GLY A 136 -20.03 2.45 -2.70
N GLU A 137 -18.93 1.99 -2.10
CA GLU A 137 -18.92 1.49 -0.71
C GLU A 137 -18.58 2.57 0.33
N SER A 138 -18.03 3.71 -0.09
CA SER A 138 -17.67 4.82 0.79
C SER A 138 -18.91 5.54 1.33
N ALA A 139 -19.14 5.41 2.64
CA ALA A 139 -20.11 6.21 3.39
C ALA A 139 -19.39 7.25 4.26
N ARG A 140 -20.16 8.20 4.83
CA ARG A 140 -19.64 9.21 5.76
C ARG A 140 -19.95 8.78 7.19
N CYS A 141 -19.00 8.96 8.10
CA CYS A 141 -19.17 8.71 9.52
C CYS A 141 -19.93 9.88 10.15
N ASP A 142 -21.10 9.66 10.73
CA ASP A 142 -21.86 10.70 11.42
C ASP A 142 -21.18 11.19 12.71
N GLY A 143 -20.35 10.34 13.33
CA GLY A 143 -19.60 10.68 14.55
C GLY A 143 -18.41 11.63 14.32
N CYS A 144 -17.77 11.60 13.15
CA CYS A 144 -16.58 12.45 12.87
C CYS A 144 -16.61 13.18 11.51
N TYR A 145 -17.69 13.07 10.76
CA TYR A 145 -17.93 13.70 9.45
C TYR A 145 -16.85 13.45 8.39
N ARG A 146 -16.06 12.37 8.53
CA ARG A 146 -15.08 11.89 7.54
C ARG A 146 -15.63 10.68 6.77
N GLU A 147 -15.07 10.43 5.59
CA GLU A 147 -15.34 9.21 4.82
C GLU A 147 -14.90 7.98 5.65
N ILE A 148 -15.72 6.93 5.66
CA ILE A 148 -15.47 5.68 6.40
C ILE A 148 -14.50 4.84 5.58
N PHE A 149 -13.33 4.59 6.16
CA PHE A 149 -12.33 3.67 5.61
C PHE A 149 -12.23 2.43 6.51
N GLY A 150 -12.34 1.24 5.91
CA GLY A 150 -12.38 -0.03 6.66
C GLY A 150 -13.77 -0.33 7.23
N SER A 151 -13.83 -0.83 8.46
CA SER A 151 -15.09 -1.30 9.09
C SER A 151 -16.13 -0.18 9.19
N ARG A 152 -17.28 -0.40 8.53
CA ARG A 152 -18.47 0.45 8.60
C ARG A 152 -19.49 -0.18 9.56
N TYR A 153 -20.11 0.66 10.38
CA TYR A 153 -21.08 0.24 11.38
C TYR A 153 -22.38 1.01 11.16
N LYS A 154 -23.43 0.33 10.67
CA LYS A 154 -24.74 0.95 10.45
C LYS A 154 -25.64 0.70 11.64
N CYS A 155 -26.38 1.72 12.06
CA CYS A 155 -27.42 1.55 13.07
C CYS A 155 -28.60 0.75 12.50
N THR A 156 -29.15 -0.19 13.28
CA THR A 156 -30.35 -0.95 12.86
C THR A 156 -31.67 -0.20 13.10
N GLU A 157 -31.64 0.90 13.83
CA GLU A 157 -32.82 1.63 14.30
C GLU A 157 -32.94 3.03 13.67
N CYS A 158 -31.81 3.70 13.43
CA CYS A 158 -31.76 5.01 12.81
C CYS A 158 -31.53 4.92 11.30
N ALA A 159 -32.33 5.66 10.52
CA ALA A 159 -32.11 5.80 9.09
C ALA A 159 -30.76 6.49 8.83
N ASP A 160 -29.95 5.88 7.96
CA ASP A 160 -28.68 6.39 7.46
C ASP A 160 -27.68 6.92 8.50
N PHE A 161 -27.69 6.31 9.69
CA PHE A 161 -26.65 6.53 10.69
C PHE A 161 -25.53 5.50 10.55
N ASP A 162 -24.35 5.95 10.17
CA ASP A 162 -23.18 5.14 9.86
C ASP A 162 -21.94 5.64 10.65
N LEU A 163 -21.23 4.73 11.32
CA LEU A 163 -19.98 5.01 12.05
C LEU A 163 -18.78 4.28 11.45
N CYS A 164 -17.60 4.89 11.52
CA CYS A 164 -16.33 4.18 11.34
C CYS A 164 -15.94 3.45 12.64
N GLY A 165 -15.11 2.41 12.54
CA GLY A 165 -14.65 1.65 13.71
C GLY A 165 -13.99 2.47 14.84
N VAL A 166 -13.43 3.65 14.56
CA VAL A 166 -12.91 4.54 15.62
C VAL A 166 -14.03 5.24 16.39
N CYS A 167 -15.13 5.59 15.71
CA CYS A 167 -16.28 6.24 16.36
C CYS A 167 -17.21 5.24 17.06
N GLU A 168 -17.29 3.99 16.57
CA GLU A 168 -18.06 2.93 17.21
C GLU A 168 -17.46 2.50 18.57
N MET A 169 -16.13 2.55 18.73
CA MET A 169 -15.47 2.35 20.03
C MET A 169 -15.74 3.48 21.05
N GLY A 170 -16.32 4.61 20.62
CA GLY A 170 -16.66 5.73 21.48
C GLY A 170 -18.09 5.65 22.04
N PRO A 171 -18.47 6.52 22.99
CA PRO A 171 -19.85 6.62 23.49
C PRO A 171 -20.78 7.34 22.49
N ILE A 172 -20.51 7.21 21.19
CA ILE A 172 -21.29 7.84 20.12
C ILE A 172 -22.40 6.87 19.73
N HIS A 173 -23.65 7.26 19.91
CA HIS A 173 -24.83 6.48 19.51
C HIS A 173 -25.01 5.12 20.22
N SER A 174 -24.40 4.94 21.40
CA SER A 174 -24.34 3.68 22.16
C SER A 174 -25.67 3.14 22.70
N PHE A 175 -26.79 3.84 22.49
CA PHE A 175 -28.13 3.38 22.89
C PHE A 175 -28.84 2.50 21.85
N HIS A 176 -28.36 2.48 20.61
CA HIS A 176 -28.92 1.65 19.54
C HIS A 176 -27.94 0.55 19.13
N LYS A 177 -28.48 -0.52 18.55
CA LYS A 177 -27.64 -1.60 18.04
C LYS A 177 -26.97 -1.19 16.71
N LEU A 178 -25.64 -1.21 16.72
CA LEU A 178 -24.81 -1.09 15.52
C LEU A 178 -24.50 -2.48 14.96
N ILE A 179 -24.55 -2.63 13.64
CA ILE A 179 -24.07 -3.83 12.93
C ILE A 179 -22.90 -3.45 12.02
N LYS A 180 -21.84 -4.26 12.05
CA LYS A 180 -20.74 -4.14 11.09
C LYS A 180 -21.20 -4.65 9.72
N ILE A 181 -20.97 -3.86 8.69
CA ILE A 181 -21.28 -4.13 7.27
C ILE A 181 -20.06 -3.85 6.39
#